data_AF-A0AA38YLL2-F1
#
_entry.id   AF-A0AA38YLL2-F1
#
_cell.length_a   1.000
_cell.length_b   1.000
_cell.length_c   1.000
_cell.angle_alpha   90.00
_cell.angle_beta   90.00
_cell.angle_gamma   90.00
#
_symmetry.space_group_name_H-M   'P 1'
#
loop_
_entity.id
_entity.type
_entity.pdbx_description
1 polymer ?
#
loop_
_entity_poly.entity_id
_entity_poly.type
_entity_poly.pdbx_seq_one_letter_code
_entity_poly.pdbx_strand_id
1 'polypeptide(L)'
;MLSNTCSSNCCYKCSHDLGNTLRLSLTYSMFWNFWKDEVVNLLGYLNGAIRKYADYKKFCLNYLGMLKQSNYRTPLYFVLYLEAD
;
A
#
# COMPACT_ATOMS: atom_id res chain seq x y z
N MET A 1 16.26 1.32 54.21
CA MET A 1 16.97 0.77 53.03
C MET A 1 15.97 -0.09 52.27
N LEU A 2 15.49 0.37 51.11
CA LEU A 2 14.57 -0.42 50.28
C LEU A 2 15.37 -1.53 49.59
N SER A 3 15.16 -2.77 50.06
CA SER A 3 15.72 -3.97 49.46
C SER A 3 15.02 -4.23 48.12
N ASN A 4 15.70 -3.91 47.01
CA ASN A 4 15.29 -4.36 45.69
C ASN A 4 15.63 -5.85 45.54
N THR A 5 14.83 -6.70 46.17
CA THR A 5 14.88 -8.15 45.92
C THR A 5 13.96 -8.44 44.75
N CYS A 6 14.49 -8.27 43.54
CA CYS A 6 13.82 -8.78 42.35
C CYS A 6 13.80 -10.31 42.46
N SER A 7 12.61 -10.91 42.64
CA SER A 7 12.46 -12.36 42.68
C SER A 7 13.09 -12.97 41.43
N SER A 8 13.89 -14.02 41.57
CA SER A 8 14.61 -14.67 40.46
C SER A 8 13.68 -15.01 39.29
N ASN A 9 12.44 -15.42 39.60
CA ASN A 9 11.40 -15.72 38.60
C ASN A 9 10.98 -14.49 37.77
N CYS A 10 10.96 -13.30 38.36
CA CYS A 10 10.70 -12.06 37.62
C CYS A 10 11.85 -11.71 36.68
N CYS A 11 13.10 -11.88 37.12
CA CYS A 11 14.26 -11.65 36.26
C CYS A 11 14.30 -12.61 35.06
N TYR A 12 14.01 -13.90 35.27
CA TYR A 12 13.92 -14.87 34.19
C TYR A 12 12.83 -14.53 33.17
N LYS A 13 11.64 -14.15 33.64
CA LYS A 13 10.53 -13.79 32.76
C LYS A 13 10.83 -12.52 31.94
N CYS A 14 11.36 -11.47 32.57
CA CYS A 14 11.79 -10.27 31.86
C CYS A 14 12.90 -10.54 30.84
N SER A 15 13.87 -11.39 31.17
CA SER A 15 14.95 -11.76 30.24
C SER A 15 14.43 -12.57 29.05
N HIS A 16 13.51 -13.50 29.29
CA HIS A 16 12.84 -14.27 28.24
C HIS A 16 11.97 -13.40 27.33
N ASP A 17 11.19 -12.47 27.90
CA ASP A 17 10.34 -11.54 27.14
C ASP A 17 11.16 -10.56 26.30
N LEU A 18 12.28 -10.05 26.85
CA LEU A 18 13.22 -9.22 26.10
C LEU A 18 13.87 -10.00 24.95
N GLY A 19 14.28 -11.25 25.20
CA GLY A 19 14.85 -12.14 24.18
C GLY A 19 13.87 -12.43 23.04
N ASN A 20 12.60 -12.69 23.35
CA ASN A 20 11.56 -12.88 22.35
C ASN A 20 11.27 -11.62 21.55
N THR A 21 11.23 -10.46 22.21
CA THR A 21 11.01 -9.17 21.55
C THR A 21 12.13 -8.85 20.57
N LEU A 22 13.40 -9.05 20.97
CA LEU A 22 14.56 -8.85 20.10
C LEU A 22 14.55 -9.84 18.91
N ARG A 23 14.15 -11.08 19.13
CA ARG A 23 14.05 -12.09 18.07
C ARG A 23 12.97 -11.75 17.05
N LEU A 24 11.81 -11.26 17.49
CA LEU A 24 10.73 -10.82 16.60
C LEU A 24 11.15 -9.59 15.78
N SER A 25 11.83 -8.62 16.41
CA SER A 25 12.29 -7.42 15.69
C SER A 25 13.37 -7.75 14.64
N LEU A 26 14.29 -8.67 14.94
CA LEU A 26 15.26 -9.17 13.96
C LEU A 26 14.56 -9.91 12.81
N THR A 27 13.60 -10.77 13.12
CA THR A 27 12.86 -11.54 12.09
C THR A 27 12.09 -10.60 11.17
N TYR A 28 11.41 -9.58 11.72
CA TYR A 28 10.72 -8.56 10.93
C TYR A 28 11.70 -7.74 10.08
N SER A 29 12.82 -7.32 10.64
CA SER A 29 13.86 -6.57 9.91
C SER A 29 14.43 -7.39 8.75
N MET A 30 14.72 -8.67 8.97
CA MET A 30 15.21 -9.57 7.92
C MET A 30 14.16 -9.80 6.83
N PHE A 31 12.91 -10.07 7.23
CA PHE A 31 11.80 -10.24 6.28
C PHE A 31 11.57 -8.96 5.45
N TRP A 32 11.51 -7.81 6.12
CA TRP A 32 11.31 -6.53 5.45
C TRP A 32 12.46 -6.19 4.51
N ASN A 33 13.71 -6.39 4.92
CA ASN A 33 14.87 -6.15 4.06
C ASN A 33 14.92 -7.09 2.85
N PHE A 34 14.40 -8.30 2.98
CA PHE A 34 14.31 -9.23 1.85
C PHE A 34 13.23 -8.81 0.84
N TRP A 35 12.07 -8.36 1.32
CA TRP A 35 10.90 -8.09 0.46
C TRP A 35 10.74 -6.63 0.00
N LYS A 36 11.41 -5.68 0.65
CA LYS A 36 11.20 -4.24 0.43
C LYS A 36 11.32 -3.82 -1.04
N ASP A 37 12.30 -4.34 -1.76
CA ASP A 37 12.57 -3.91 -3.13
C ASP A 37 11.51 -4.48 -4.09
N GLU A 38 11.08 -5.73 -3.89
CA GLU A 38 9.98 -6.34 -4.64
C GLU A 38 8.65 -5.61 -4.41
N VAL A 39 8.36 -5.22 -3.17
CA VAL A 39 7.17 -4.42 -2.85
C VAL A 39 7.22 -3.06 -3.54
N VAL A 40 8.37 -2.37 -3.51
CA VAL A 40 8.55 -1.08 -4.18
C VAL A 40 8.38 -1.22 -5.70
N ASN A 41 8.95 -2.28 -6.29
CA ASN A 41 8.82 -2.55 -7.73
C ASN A 41 7.37 -2.83 -8.14
N LEU A 42 6.64 -3.63 -7.35
CA LEU A 42 5.21 -3.90 -7.57
C LEU A 42 4.38 -2.62 -7.49
N LEU A 43 4.63 -1.76 -6.50
CA LEU A 43 3.96 -0.46 -6.38
C LEU A 43 4.28 0.45 -7.58
N GLY A 44 5.53 0.46 -8.05
CA GLY A 44 5.94 1.18 -9.25
C GLY A 44 5.22 0.69 -10.51
N TYR A 45 5.15 -0.63 -10.70
CA TYR A 45 4.43 -1.25 -11.81
C TYR A 45 2.94 -0.90 -11.79
N LEU A 46 2.29 -1.05 -10.62
CA LEU A 46 0.88 -0.73 -10.45
C LEU A 46 0.60 0.74 -10.75
N ASN A 47 1.45 1.67 -10.28
CA ASN A 47 1.31 3.08 -10.59
C ASN A 47 1.43 3.36 -12.10
N GLY A 48 2.40 2.73 -12.77
CA GLY A 48 2.56 2.80 -14.22
C GLY A 48 1.34 2.26 -14.97
N ALA A 49 0.80 1.12 -14.54
CA ALA A 49 -0.38 0.49 -15.13
C ALA A 49 -1.64 1.35 -14.95
N ILE A 50 -1.85 1.92 -13.74
CA ILE A 50 -2.97 2.82 -13.45
C ILE A 50 -2.91 4.06 -14.35
N ARG A 51 -1.73 4.66 -14.50
CA ARG A 51 -1.53 5.81 -15.40
C ARG A 51 -1.82 5.47 -16.85
N LYS A 52 -1.25 4.38 -17.35
CA LYS A 52 -1.53 3.88 -18.72
C LYS A 52 -3.02 3.61 -18.94
N TYR A 53 -3.71 3.02 -17.97
CA TYR A 53 -5.14 2.78 -18.04
C TYR A 53 -5.94 4.09 -18.06
N ALA A 54 -5.56 5.08 -17.24
CA ALA A 54 -6.20 6.39 -17.24
C ALA A 54 -6.02 7.12 -18.59
N ASP A 55 -4.82 7.07 -19.15
CA ASP A 55 -4.51 7.66 -20.46
C ASP A 55 -5.26 6.95 -21.59
N TYR A 56 -5.26 5.61 -21.58
CA TYR A 56 -6.01 4.81 -22.56
C TYR A 56 -7.51 5.08 -22.46
N LYS A 57 -8.06 5.13 -21.24
CA LYS A 57 -9.46 5.49 -21.01
C LYS A 57 -9.80 6.88 -21.56
N LYS A 58 -8.92 7.86 -21.35
CA LYS A 58 -9.09 9.23 -21.88
C LYS A 58 -9.03 9.22 -23.41
N PHE A 59 -8.09 8.47 -23.99
CA PHE A 59 -7.98 8.30 -25.45
C PHE A 59 -9.27 7.69 -26.04
N CYS A 60 -9.76 6.58 -25.49
CA CYS A 60 -10.99 5.94 -25.96
C CYS A 60 -12.19 6.89 -25.87
N LEU A 61 -12.31 7.64 -24.77
CA LEU A 61 -13.39 8.62 -24.61
C LEU A 61 -13.29 9.73 -25.66
N ASN A 62 -12.12 10.30 -25.88
CA ASN A 62 -11.92 11.31 -26.91
C ASN A 62 -12.20 10.77 -28.33
N TYR A 63 -11.73 9.56 -28.64
CA TYR A 63 -11.96 8.90 -29.93
C TYR A 63 -13.45 8.67 -30.21
N LEU A 64 -14.21 8.27 -29.18
CA LEU A 64 -15.65 8.09 -29.26
C LEU A 64 -16.44 9.41 -29.15
N GLY A 65 -15.75 10.56 -29.08
CA GLY A 65 -16.40 11.86 -28.87
C GLY A 65 -17.15 11.95 -27.54
N MET A 66 -16.73 11.21 -26.52
CA MET A 66 -17.39 11.14 -25.22
C MET A 66 -16.67 11.97 -24.16
N LEU A 67 -17.43 12.69 -23.34
CA LEU A 67 -16.93 13.39 -22.15
C LEU A 67 -17.38 12.68 -20.88
N LYS A 68 -16.43 12.42 -19.97
CA LYS A 68 -16.73 11.92 -18.63
C LYS A 68 -16.89 13.10 -17.67
N GLN A 69 -18.04 13.21 -17.02
CA GLN A 69 -18.25 14.22 -15.97
C GLN A 69 -17.68 13.71 -14.64
N SER A 70 -16.73 14.44 -14.05
CA SER A 70 -15.97 14.01 -12.87
C SER A 70 -16.69 14.21 -11.53
N ASN A 71 -17.82 14.92 -11.51
CA ASN A 71 -18.44 15.42 -10.28
C ASN A 71 -19.50 14.50 -9.65
N TYR A 72 -19.68 13.28 -10.16
CA TYR A 72 -20.70 12.36 -9.68
C TYR A 72 -20.08 11.09 -9.09
N ARG A 73 -20.67 10.58 -7.98
CA ARG A 73 -20.32 9.28 -7.39
C ARG A 73 -20.47 8.13 -8.40
N THR A 74 -21.35 8.32 -9.40
CA THR A 74 -21.52 7.43 -10.55
C THR A 74 -21.03 8.15 -11.81
N PRO A 75 -20.11 7.59 -12.60
CA PRO A 75 -19.60 8.27 -13.78
C PRO A 75 -20.70 8.40 -14.85
N LEU A 76 -21.05 9.65 -15.18
CA LEU A 76 -21.92 9.98 -16.31
C LEU A 76 -21.06 10.26 -17.55
N TYR A 77 -21.46 9.70 -18.69
CA TYR A 77 -20.79 9.82 -19.97
C TYR A 77 -21.73 10.51 -20.97
N PHE A 78 -21.26 11.58 -21.61
CA PHE A 78 -22.03 12.33 -22.61
C PHE A 78 -21.37 12.18 -23.98
N VAL A 79 -22.16 11.89 -25.01
CA VAL A 79 -21.71 11.94 -26.40
C VAL A 79 -21.74 13.40 -26.85
N LEU A 80 -20.59 13.94 -27.29
CA LEU A 80 -20.44 15.34 -27.69
C LEU A 80 -20.90 15.59 -29.14
N TYR A 81 -20.91 14.56 -29.99
CA TYR A 81 -21.29 14.67 -31.40
C TYR A 81 -22.36 13.62 -31.73
N LEU A 82 -23.62 14.03 -31.65
CA LEU A 82 -24.78 13.26 -32.16
C LEU A 82 -25.05 13.56 -33.65
N GLU A 83 -24.32 14.52 -34.23
CA GLU A 83 -24.51 15.06 -35.58
C GLU A 83 -23.32 14.77 -36.49
N ALA A 84 -22.84 13.52 -36.51
CA ALA A 84 -22.09 13.04 -37.66
C ALA A 84 -23.13 12.38 -38.57
N ASP A 85 -23.47 13.05 -39.68
CA ASP A 85 -24.44 12.62 -40.70
C ASP A 85 -24.29 11.16 -41.14
#